data_AF-A0A6I1DY44-F1
#
_entry.id   AF-A0A6I1DY44-F1
#
_cell.length_a   1.000
_cell.length_b   1.000
_cell.length_c   1.000
_cell.angle_alpha   90.00
_cell.angle_beta   90.00
_cell.angle_gamma   90.00
#
_symmetry.space_group_name_H-M   'P 1'
#
loop_
_entity.id
_entity.type
_entity.pdbx_description
1 polymer ?
#
loop_
_entity_poly.entity_id
_entity_poly.type
_entity_poly.pdbx_seq_one_letter_code
_entity_poly.pdbx_strand_id
1 'polypeptide(L)'
;MKRLPIFLSLILLSVLFTNCSEDDGNTVSGEGFLRCKLNGELREFNYLVNANDPPREETVHFVVVGGFEEKNINKSPSFEIMLVSEENIGKGTYSVAGESFPELDGQYCMQIYDGETHTGTECFIGGRSNGTYFTLNITSMDDWGVKGIFSGLLRDVDHNLLEITEGEFAAPYN
;
A
#
# COMPACT_ATOMS: atom_id res chain seq x y z
N MET A 1 7.75 72.66 37.44
CA MET A 1 8.82 72.25 38.38
C MET A 1 9.65 71.15 37.75
N LYS A 2 10.98 71.26 37.87
CA LYS A 2 11.98 70.27 37.44
C LYS A 2 11.93 69.01 38.32
N ARG A 3 12.09 67.82 37.73
CA ARG A 3 13.18 66.84 37.97
C ARG A 3 12.82 65.43 37.44
N LEU A 4 13.67 64.93 36.54
CA LEU A 4 14.03 63.51 36.21
C LEU A 4 14.55 62.80 37.51
N PRO A 5 14.96 61.50 37.60
CA PRO A 5 15.03 60.39 36.63
C PRO A 5 14.81 58.92 37.16
N ILE A 6 14.89 57.94 36.22
CA ILE A 6 15.53 56.59 36.26
C ILE A 6 14.89 55.44 37.10
N PHE A 7 15.08 54.23 36.54
CA PHE A 7 14.92 52.86 37.06
C PHE A 7 13.52 52.26 36.82
N LEU A 8 13.35 51.03 36.32
CA LEU A 8 14.25 49.90 36.13
C LEU A 8 13.57 48.94 35.13
N SER A 9 14.41 48.26 34.35
CA SER A 9 14.17 47.05 33.56
C SER A 9 12.94 46.21 33.94
N LEU A 10 12.09 45.90 32.96
CA LEU A 10 11.48 44.57 32.87
C LEU A 10 11.43 44.15 31.40
N ILE A 11 12.43 43.35 31.04
CA ILE A 11 12.44 42.50 29.85
C ILE A 11 11.30 41.50 30.05
N LEU A 12 10.17 41.67 29.37
CA LEU A 12 9.20 40.60 29.20
C LEU A 12 9.52 39.90 27.88
N LEU A 13 10.20 38.78 28.03
CA LEU A 13 10.45 37.77 27.02
C LEU A 13 9.10 37.19 26.58
N SER A 14 8.51 37.72 25.51
CA SER A 14 7.39 37.07 24.83
C SER A 14 7.92 35.86 24.09
N VAL A 15 7.97 34.72 24.79
CA VAL A 15 8.19 33.40 24.22
C VAL A 15 7.13 33.20 23.15
N LEU A 16 7.57 33.18 21.89
CA LEU A 16 6.81 32.70 20.76
C LEU A 16 6.55 31.22 21.03
N PHE A 17 5.37 30.88 21.57
CA PHE A 17 4.84 29.54 21.42
C PHE A 17 4.41 29.39 19.96
N THR A 18 5.38 29.10 19.10
CA THR A 18 5.10 28.43 17.83
C THR A 18 4.51 27.08 18.19
N ASN A 19 3.19 27.02 18.21
CA ASN A 19 2.45 25.78 18.19
C ASN A 19 2.78 25.12 16.84
N CYS A 20 3.86 24.34 16.80
CA CYS A 20 4.05 23.31 15.81
C CYS A 20 2.86 22.37 15.99
N SER A 21 1.83 22.55 15.17
CA SER A 21 0.93 21.45 14.90
C SER A 21 1.81 20.31 14.40
N GLU A 22 1.80 19.20 15.13
CA GLU A 22 2.21 17.93 14.56
C GLU A 22 1.40 17.77 13.28
N ASP A 23 2.10 17.83 12.15
CA ASP A 23 1.56 17.50 10.85
C ASP A 23 1.43 15.97 10.87
N ASP A 24 0.33 15.51 11.45
CA ASP A 24 -0.01 14.09 11.50
C ASP A 24 -0.03 13.59 10.06
N GLY A 25 0.96 12.74 9.77
CA GLY A 25 1.40 12.37 8.44
C GLY A 25 0.23 12.06 7.51
N ASN A 26 0.26 12.74 6.37
CA ASN A 26 -0.30 12.39 5.08
C ASN A 26 -1.39 11.31 5.13
N THR A 27 -2.50 11.62 5.81
CA THR A 27 -3.69 10.78 5.69
C THR A 27 -4.33 11.22 4.39
N VAL A 28 -4.02 10.52 3.28
CA VAL A 28 -4.75 10.68 2.02
C VAL A 28 -6.21 10.31 2.29
N SER A 29 -6.99 11.31 2.71
CA SER A 29 -8.38 11.14 3.06
C SER A 29 -9.18 11.00 1.78
N GLY A 30 -9.55 9.78 1.42
CA GLY A 30 -10.86 9.53 0.80
C GLY A 30 -10.94 8.95 -0.61
N GLU A 31 -9.88 8.48 -1.26
CA GLU A 31 -10.03 7.95 -2.64
C GLU A 31 -9.42 6.55 -2.90
N GLY A 32 -8.52 6.08 -2.04
CA GLY A 32 -7.88 4.77 -2.20
C GLY A 32 -8.76 3.61 -1.73
N PHE A 33 -8.82 2.53 -2.50
CA PHE A 33 -9.43 1.26 -2.08
C PHE A 33 -8.73 0.07 -2.73
N LEU A 34 -8.79 -1.08 -2.06
CA LEU A 34 -8.31 -2.36 -2.55
C LEU A 34 -9.25 -3.44 -2.02
N ARG A 35 -9.93 -4.16 -2.89
CA ARG A 35 -10.84 -5.25 -2.49
C ARG A 35 -10.85 -6.38 -3.49
N CYS A 36 -11.13 -7.58 -3.01
CA CYS A 36 -11.26 -8.78 -3.84
C CYS A 36 -12.05 -9.84 -3.11
N LYS A 37 -12.44 -10.91 -3.82
CA LYS A 37 -12.95 -12.13 -3.21
C LYS A 37 -11.84 -13.15 -3.07
N LEU A 38 -11.57 -13.60 -1.85
CA LEU A 38 -10.67 -14.72 -1.54
C LEU A 38 -11.51 -15.96 -1.27
N ASN A 39 -11.38 -16.99 -2.12
CA ASN A 39 -12.23 -18.19 -2.07
C ASN A 39 -13.75 -17.88 -1.99
N GLY A 40 -14.17 -16.79 -2.65
CA GLY A 40 -15.56 -16.33 -2.69
C GLY A 40 -15.97 -15.36 -1.56
N GLU A 41 -15.13 -15.16 -0.53
CA GLU A 41 -15.38 -14.19 0.55
C GLU A 41 -14.83 -12.82 0.18
N LEU A 42 -15.68 -11.78 0.21
CA LEU A 42 -15.23 -10.40 -0.02
C LEU A 42 -14.33 -9.94 1.13
N ARG A 43 -13.15 -9.41 0.78
CA ARG A 43 -12.18 -8.81 1.69
C ARG A 43 -11.85 -7.40 1.22
N GLU A 44 -11.66 -6.50 2.16
CA GLU A 44 -11.37 -5.08 1.91
C GLU A 44 -10.09 -4.68 2.64
N PHE A 45 -9.10 -4.23 1.89
CA PHE A 45 -7.76 -3.88 2.36
C PHE A 45 -7.56 -2.36 2.34
N ASN A 46 -8.56 -1.60 2.79
CA ASN A 46 -8.66 -0.17 2.53
C ASN A 46 -7.76 0.72 3.43
N TYR A 47 -7.05 0.16 4.41
CA TYR A 47 -6.12 0.92 5.24
C TYR A 47 -4.77 1.06 4.57
N LEU A 48 -4.29 2.30 4.47
CA LEU A 48 -3.01 2.68 3.85
C LEU A 48 -2.86 2.19 2.41
N VAL A 49 -3.96 2.14 1.64
CA VAL A 49 -3.89 1.80 0.22
C VAL A 49 -3.07 2.83 -0.53
N ASN A 50 -1.99 2.39 -1.16
CA ASN A 50 -1.16 3.23 -2.00
C ASN A 50 -0.53 2.43 -3.15
N ALA A 51 -0.09 3.18 -4.15
CA ALA A 51 0.83 2.74 -5.19
C ALA A 51 2.21 3.37 -4.92
N ASN A 52 3.30 2.74 -5.36
CA ASN A 52 4.59 3.41 -5.35
C ASN A 52 4.62 4.58 -6.35
N ASP A 53 5.35 5.64 -5.99
CA ASP A 53 5.74 6.72 -6.91
C ASP A 53 6.25 6.16 -8.26
N PRO A 54 5.90 6.80 -9.39
CA PRO A 54 6.51 6.50 -10.68
C PRO A 54 8.04 6.62 -10.58
N PRO A 55 8.80 5.68 -11.17
CA PRO A 55 10.25 5.77 -11.14
C PRO A 55 10.73 7.05 -11.82
N ARG A 56 11.80 7.65 -11.29
CA ARG A 56 12.46 8.82 -11.91
C ARG A 56 13.31 8.45 -13.14
N GLU A 57 13.65 7.17 -13.28
CA GLU A 57 14.48 6.62 -14.35
C GLU A 57 13.63 5.71 -15.25
N GLU A 58 13.96 5.65 -16.55
CA GLU A 58 13.14 4.99 -17.58
C GLU A 58 13.26 3.45 -17.63
N THR A 59 14.29 2.86 -17.02
CA THR A 59 14.71 1.50 -17.39
C THR A 59 13.96 0.36 -16.71
N VAL A 60 13.35 0.60 -15.55
CA VAL A 60 12.55 -0.40 -14.84
C VAL A 60 11.34 0.28 -14.26
N HIS A 61 10.17 -0.10 -14.77
CA HIS A 61 8.91 0.36 -14.23
C HIS A 61 8.41 -0.63 -13.18
N PHE A 62 8.00 -0.09 -12.04
CA PHE A 62 7.49 -0.84 -10.92
C PHE A 62 6.13 -0.28 -10.53
N VAL A 63 5.16 -1.17 -10.38
CA VAL A 63 3.86 -0.87 -9.77
C VAL A 63 3.66 -1.85 -8.63
N VAL A 64 3.78 -1.37 -7.40
CA VAL A 64 3.29 -2.02 -6.19
C VAL A 64 2.04 -1.32 -5.74
N VAL A 65 1.00 -2.11 -5.49
CA VAL A 65 -0.24 -1.66 -4.87
C VAL A 65 -0.46 -2.52 -3.64
N GLY A 66 -0.59 -1.91 -2.46
CA GLY A 66 -0.75 -2.65 -1.22
C GLY A 66 -1.74 -2.00 -0.26
N GLY A 67 -2.28 -2.78 0.67
CA GLY A 67 -3.18 -2.29 1.71
C GLY A 67 -3.43 -3.31 2.81
N PHE A 68 -4.10 -2.87 3.88
CA PHE A 68 -4.40 -3.64 5.08
C PHE A 68 -5.90 -3.65 5.39
N GLU A 69 -6.41 -4.74 5.97
CA GLU A 69 -7.82 -4.82 6.41
C GLU A 69 -8.13 -3.96 7.63
N GLU A 70 -7.16 -3.71 8.49
CA GLU A 70 -7.32 -2.99 9.75
C GLU A 70 -6.25 -1.92 9.96
N LYS A 71 -6.59 -0.91 10.76
CA LYS A 71 -5.68 0.18 11.14
C LYS A 71 -4.43 -0.31 11.87
N ASN A 72 -4.55 -1.39 12.66
CA ASN A 72 -3.41 -1.97 13.37
C ASN A 72 -2.62 -2.90 12.43
N ILE A 73 -1.73 -2.32 11.64
CA ILE A 73 -0.95 -3.04 10.61
C ILE A 73 -0.16 -4.24 11.16
N ASN A 74 0.21 -4.22 12.44
CA ASN A 74 0.95 -5.33 13.06
C ASN A 74 0.09 -6.59 13.21
N LYS A 75 -1.24 -6.45 13.27
CA LYS A 75 -2.20 -7.55 13.41
C LYS A 75 -3.05 -7.77 12.15
N SER A 76 -3.05 -6.81 11.24
CA SER A 76 -3.91 -6.82 10.07
C SER A 76 -3.41 -7.78 9.00
N PRO A 77 -4.30 -8.58 8.37
CA PRO A 77 -4.03 -9.14 7.07
C PRO A 77 -3.73 -8.04 6.04
N SER A 78 -2.90 -8.37 5.06
CA SER A 78 -2.49 -7.46 3.99
C SER A 78 -2.62 -8.13 2.63
N PHE A 79 -2.82 -7.30 1.61
CA PHE A 79 -2.78 -7.73 0.22
C PHE A 79 -1.86 -6.80 -0.57
N GLU A 80 -1.05 -7.37 -1.45
CA GLU A 80 -0.11 -6.65 -2.31
C GLU A 80 -0.18 -7.22 -3.74
N ILE A 81 -0.05 -6.32 -4.71
CA ILE A 81 0.19 -6.61 -6.13
C ILE A 81 1.54 -6.02 -6.47
N MET A 82 2.42 -6.79 -7.08
CA MET A 82 3.72 -6.32 -7.56
C MET A 82 3.81 -6.59 -9.07
N LEU A 83 4.15 -5.57 -9.86
CA LEU A 83 4.48 -5.67 -11.28
C LEU A 83 5.83 -4.99 -11.54
N VAL A 84 6.82 -5.74 -12.02
CA VAL A 84 8.09 -5.21 -12.54
C VAL A 84 8.19 -5.52 -14.04
N SER A 85 8.59 -4.53 -14.82
CA SER A 85 8.77 -4.65 -16.26
C SER A 85 9.98 -3.83 -16.74
N GLU A 86 10.74 -4.40 -17.68
CA GLU A 86 11.78 -3.68 -18.43
C GLU A 86 11.19 -2.75 -19.49
N GLU A 87 9.92 -2.97 -19.87
CA GLU A 87 9.14 -2.06 -20.70
C GLU A 87 8.33 -1.09 -19.83
N ASN A 88 7.99 0.07 -20.39
CA ASN A 88 7.12 1.04 -19.73
C ASN A 88 5.78 0.41 -19.34
N ILE A 89 5.48 0.38 -18.05
CA ILE A 89 4.16 -0.04 -17.56
C ILE A 89 3.14 1.05 -17.90
N GLY A 90 1.99 0.64 -18.43
CA GLY A 90 0.91 1.54 -18.77
C GLY A 90 -0.44 0.85 -18.64
N LYS A 91 -1.47 1.44 -19.27
CA LYS A 91 -2.80 0.81 -19.33
C LYS A 91 -2.74 -0.46 -20.14
N GLY A 92 -3.34 -1.53 -19.64
CA GLY A 92 -3.35 -2.83 -20.32
C GLY A 92 -3.42 -4.00 -19.36
N THR A 93 -3.48 -5.19 -19.94
CA THR A 93 -3.51 -6.45 -19.22
C THR A 93 -2.12 -7.07 -19.17
N TYR A 94 -1.71 -7.44 -17.97
CA TYR A 94 -0.51 -8.17 -17.63
C TYR A 94 -0.93 -9.49 -16.99
N SER A 95 -0.38 -10.60 -17.45
CA SER A 95 -0.69 -11.93 -16.94
C SER A 95 0.57 -12.78 -16.88
N VAL A 96 0.64 -13.63 -15.86
CA VAL A 96 1.70 -14.63 -15.73
C VAL A 96 1.12 -15.90 -15.07
N ALA A 97 1.63 -17.07 -15.47
CA ALA A 97 1.16 -18.36 -14.97
C ALA A 97 2.31 -19.35 -14.78
N GLY A 98 3.06 -19.20 -13.69
CA GLY A 98 4.22 -20.04 -13.37
C GLY A 98 5.47 -19.74 -14.20
N GLU A 99 5.47 -18.64 -14.95
CA GLU A 99 6.58 -18.15 -15.77
C GLU A 99 7.31 -17.01 -15.04
N SER A 100 8.51 -16.63 -15.49
CA SER A 100 9.31 -15.59 -14.82
C SER A 100 9.00 -14.16 -15.26
N PHE A 101 8.31 -13.96 -16.40
CA PHE A 101 8.05 -12.64 -16.98
C PHE A 101 6.60 -12.51 -17.50
N PRO A 102 5.91 -11.37 -17.31
CA PRO A 102 6.34 -10.22 -16.50
C PRO A 102 6.56 -10.61 -15.04
N GLU A 103 7.34 -9.82 -14.29
CA GLU A 103 7.45 -10.04 -12.85
C GLU A 103 6.19 -9.56 -12.15
N LEU A 104 5.16 -10.38 -12.22
CA LEU A 104 3.83 -10.10 -11.70
C LEU A 104 3.47 -11.10 -10.61
N ASP A 105 3.26 -10.62 -9.40
CA ASP A 105 2.84 -11.45 -8.28
C ASP A 105 1.70 -10.78 -7.49
N GLY A 106 0.76 -11.59 -7.03
CA GLY A 106 -0.17 -11.24 -5.95
C GLY A 106 0.24 -11.91 -4.66
N GLN A 107 0.11 -11.20 -3.55
CA GLN A 107 0.45 -11.71 -2.22
C GLN A 107 -0.64 -11.35 -1.22
N TYR A 108 -1.11 -12.35 -0.47
CA TYR A 108 -2.00 -12.17 0.66
C TYR A 108 -1.31 -12.74 1.90
N CYS A 109 -1.14 -11.94 2.95
CA CYS A 109 -0.45 -12.36 4.17
C CYS A 109 -1.33 -12.14 5.41
N MET A 110 -1.25 -13.07 6.35
CA MET A 110 -1.96 -13.05 7.63
C MET A 110 -0.95 -13.16 8.77
N GLN A 111 -1.14 -12.35 9.81
CA GLN A 111 -0.30 -12.39 11.01
C GLN A 111 -0.88 -13.40 12.02
N ILE A 112 -0.05 -14.33 12.48
CA ILE A 112 -0.42 -15.38 13.43
C ILE A 112 0.00 -14.95 14.84
N TYR A 113 -0.94 -15.09 15.78
CA TYR A 113 -0.75 -14.72 17.18
C TYR A 113 -1.11 -15.86 18.12
N ASP A 114 -0.33 -16.03 19.18
CA ASP A 114 -0.70 -16.77 20.39
C ASP A 114 -0.96 -15.76 21.52
N GLY A 115 -2.25 -15.47 21.74
CA GLY A 115 -2.67 -14.33 22.57
C GLY A 115 -2.18 -13.00 21.98
N GLU A 116 -1.32 -12.29 22.71
CA GLU A 116 -0.71 -11.02 22.28
C GLU A 116 0.67 -11.20 21.63
N THR A 117 1.19 -12.43 21.59
CA THR A 117 2.54 -12.70 21.04
C THR A 117 2.44 -13.06 19.57
N HIS A 118 3.10 -12.31 18.70
CA HIS A 118 3.26 -12.66 17.29
C HIS A 118 4.12 -13.92 17.16
N THR A 119 3.61 -14.95 16.49
CA THR A 119 4.28 -16.25 16.33
C THR A 119 4.69 -16.56 14.90
N GLY A 120 4.16 -15.84 13.91
CA GLY A 120 4.58 -15.97 12.52
C GLY A 120 3.63 -15.28 11.55
N THR A 121 3.97 -15.38 10.27
CA THR A 121 3.16 -14.85 9.17
C THR A 121 2.91 -15.98 8.18
N GLU A 122 1.66 -16.16 7.78
CA GLU A 122 1.28 -17.07 6.69
C GLU A 122 0.99 -16.24 5.44
N CYS A 123 1.59 -16.62 4.32
CA CYS A 123 1.43 -15.89 3.06
C CYS A 123 1.06 -16.85 1.94
N PHE A 124 0.08 -16.43 1.14
CA PHE A 124 -0.23 -16.99 -0.16
C PHE A 124 0.40 -16.10 -1.23
N ILE A 125 1.15 -16.68 -2.15
CA ILE A 125 1.82 -15.97 -3.25
C ILE A 125 1.52 -16.68 -4.56
N GLY A 126 1.30 -15.92 -5.63
CA GLY A 126 0.97 -16.50 -6.93
C GLY A 126 1.17 -15.52 -8.07
N GLY A 127 1.22 -16.05 -9.27
CA GLY A 127 1.76 -15.37 -10.43
C GLY A 127 2.89 -16.21 -11.00
N ARG A 128 4.13 -15.96 -10.55
CA ARG A 128 5.31 -16.66 -11.08
C ARG A 128 5.57 -18.04 -10.52
N SER A 129 4.82 -18.46 -9.50
CA SER A 129 4.95 -19.80 -8.91
C SER A 129 4.30 -20.87 -9.80
N ASN A 130 4.95 -22.03 -9.99
CA ASN A 130 4.39 -23.14 -10.78
C ASN A 130 2.99 -23.54 -10.25
N GLY A 131 1.99 -23.65 -11.13
CA GLY A 131 0.61 -24.00 -10.76
C GLY A 131 -0.20 -22.85 -10.16
N THR A 132 0.34 -21.63 -10.18
CA THR A 132 -0.35 -20.39 -9.82
C THR A 132 -0.51 -19.51 -11.06
N TYR A 133 -1.37 -18.52 -10.99
CA TYR A 133 -1.43 -17.46 -12.00
C TYR A 133 -1.86 -16.15 -11.36
N PHE A 134 -1.52 -15.05 -12.02
CA PHE A 134 -2.01 -13.73 -11.65
C PHE A 134 -2.28 -12.92 -12.92
N THR A 135 -3.38 -12.17 -12.92
CA THR A 135 -3.76 -11.27 -14.01
C THR A 135 -4.13 -9.92 -13.43
N LEU A 136 -3.50 -8.88 -13.95
CA LEU A 136 -3.71 -7.49 -13.61
C LEU A 136 -4.11 -6.74 -14.87
N ASN A 137 -5.22 -5.99 -14.83
CA ASN A 137 -5.60 -5.06 -15.88
C ASN A 137 -5.60 -3.64 -15.32
N ILE A 138 -4.61 -2.85 -15.73
CA ILE A 138 -4.49 -1.44 -15.38
C ILE A 138 -5.44 -0.64 -16.27
N THR A 139 -6.46 -0.04 -15.66
CA THR A 139 -7.51 0.72 -16.35
C THR A 139 -7.21 2.22 -16.38
N SER A 140 -6.51 2.73 -15.37
CA SER A 140 -6.00 4.11 -15.35
C SER A 140 -4.62 4.20 -14.71
N MET A 141 -3.84 5.13 -15.22
CA MET A 141 -2.59 5.62 -14.67
C MET A 141 -2.52 7.10 -15.02
N ASP A 142 -2.50 7.95 -14.01
CA ASP A 142 -2.53 9.41 -14.11
C ASP A 142 -1.80 10.03 -12.90
N ASP A 143 -1.72 11.36 -12.82
CA ASP A 143 -0.96 12.06 -11.77
C ASP A 143 -1.43 11.73 -10.34
N TRP A 144 -2.64 11.20 -10.17
CA TRP A 144 -3.15 10.78 -8.86
C TRP A 144 -2.64 9.39 -8.45
N GLY A 145 -2.59 8.44 -9.38
CA GLY A 145 -2.25 7.06 -9.05
C GLY A 145 -2.67 6.04 -10.11
N VAL A 146 -2.86 4.80 -9.65
CA VAL A 146 -3.14 3.64 -10.50
C VAL A 146 -4.51 3.05 -10.15
N LYS A 147 -5.26 2.64 -11.18
CA LYS A 147 -6.55 1.94 -11.04
C LYS A 147 -6.54 0.68 -11.86
N GLY A 148 -7.17 -0.37 -11.36
CA GLY A 148 -7.20 -1.63 -12.08
C GLY A 148 -8.12 -2.67 -11.48
N ILE A 149 -8.18 -3.79 -12.19
CA ILE A 149 -8.86 -5.01 -11.75
C ILE A 149 -7.87 -6.17 -11.81
N PHE A 150 -8.09 -7.19 -10.99
CA PHE A 150 -7.19 -8.34 -10.93
C PHE A 150 -7.89 -9.63 -10.55
N SER A 151 -7.25 -10.74 -10.88
CA SER A 151 -7.63 -12.10 -10.47
C SER A 151 -6.40 -12.98 -10.41
N GLY A 152 -6.51 -14.13 -9.75
CA GLY A 152 -5.36 -15.01 -9.58
C GLY A 152 -5.67 -16.27 -8.82
N LEU A 153 -4.69 -17.15 -8.79
CA LEU A 153 -4.66 -18.32 -7.93
C LEU A 153 -3.33 -18.28 -7.19
N LEU A 154 -3.38 -18.10 -5.87
CA LEU A 154 -2.20 -18.05 -5.02
C LEU A 154 -1.97 -19.38 -4.31
N ARG A 155 -0.76 -19.58 -3.80
CA ARG A 155 -0.39 -20.78 -3.03
C ARG A 155 0.50 -20.43 -1.85
N ASP A 156 0.30 -21.11 -0.73
CA ASP A 156 1.17 -21.01 0.44
C ASP A 156 2.35 -22.03 0.38
N VAL A 157 3.09 -22.13 1.48
CA VAL A 157 4.22 -23.06 1.62
C VAL A 157 3.79 -24.53 1.76
N ASP A 158 2.56 -24.78 2.21
CA ASP A 158 1.98 -26.11 2.42
C ASP A 158 1.17 -26.60 1.19
N HIS A 159 1.23 -25.84 0.09
CA HIS A 159 0.53 -26.08 -1.17
C HIS A 159 -1.00 -25.90 -1.13
N ASN A 160 -1.54 -25.24 -0.11
CA ASN A 160 -2.94 -24.81 -0.10
C ASN A 160 -3.14 -23.72 -1.15
N LEU A 161 -4.29 -23.78 -1.83
CA LEU A 161 -4.65 -22.84 -2.89
C LEU A 161 -5.65 -21.79 -2.38
N LEU A 162 -5.48 -20.57 -2.86
CA LEU A 162 -6.36 -19.45 -2.57
C LEU A 162 -6.72 -18.74 -3.88
N GLU A 163 -7.99 -18.85 -4.27
CA GLU A 163 -8.51 -18.24 -5.49
C GLU A 163 -8.89 -16.78 -5.23
N ILE A 164 -8.47 -15.90 -6.14
CA ILE A 164 -8.82 -14.49 -6.16
C ILE A 164 -9.75 -14.23 -7.34
N THR A 165 -10.93 -13.69 -7.04
CA THR A 165 -11.88 -13.23 -8.05
C THR A 165 -12.33 -11.80 -7.74
N GLU A 166 -12.85 -11.11 -8.76
CA GLU A 166 -13.47 -9.78 -8.59
C GLU A 166 -12.56 -8.77 -7.88
N GLY A 167 -11.24 -8.84 -8.10
CA GLY A 167 -10.29 -7.90 -7.56
C GLY A 167 -10.39 -6.55 -8.24
N GLU A 168 -10.39 -5.47 -7.48
CA GLU A 168 -10.35 -4.10 -7.97
C GLU A 168 -9.65 -3.17 -6.99
N PHE A 169 -9.02 -2.14 -7.53
CA PHE A 169 -8.34 -1.12 -6.74
C PHE A 169 -8.34 0.25 -7.40
N ALA A 170 -8.21 1.25 -6.55
CA ALA A 170 -7.73 2.58 -6.89
C ALA A 170 -6.70 2.95 -5.83
N ALA A 171 -5.47 3.22 -6.23
CA ALA A 171 -4.35 3.41 -5.31
C ALA A 171 -3.61 4.71 -5.66
N PRO A 172 -3.61 5.71 -4.76
CA PRO A 172 -2.86 6.95 -4.96
C PRO A 172 -1.36 6.70 -4.86
N TYR A 173 -0.54 7.48 -5.54
CA TYR A 173 0.92 7.49 -5.33
C TYR A 173 1.28 7.98 -3.92
N ASN A 174 2.45 7.56 -3.41
CA ASN A 174 2.86 7.70 -2.00
C ASN A 174 3.85 8.84 -1.71
#